data_AF-A0A9E0HF01-F1
#
_entry.id   AF-A0A9E0HF01-F1
#
_cell.length_a   1.000
_cell.length_b   1.000
_cell.length_c   1.000
_cell.angle_alpha   90.00
_cell.angle_beta   90.00
_cell.angle_gamma   90.00
#
_symmetry.space_group_name_H-M   'P 1'
#
loop_
_entity.id
_entity.type
_entity.pdbx_description
1 polymer ?
#
loop_
_entity_poly.entity_id
_entity_poly.type
_entity_poly.pdbx_seq_one_letter_code
_entity_poly.pdbx_strand_id
1 'polypeptide(L)'
;MQPVPSPSPTAAAVQARYAQRVKARLDRPAIAIADARDGIVDCFIATYFQGVALGLKSLVAIDGTDDDVARVTAAMFRRRLRQHGVSFEAPTVEALTAVKDEVDRELHIGELPADLRAVHDQVCTLLLAKADGSMPHQPGRSVVEPSASAPTIATPAPLPAPPVPPAAPRAAAPAPTPAPAPATVPDELRRTFERHLGEVGRAATTGATTAALRARLAQAEALLVALDAFAPPR
;
A
#
# COMPACT_ATOMS: atom_id res chain seq x y z
N MET A 1 -19.23 31.46 17.60
CA MET A 1 -18.40 31.45 16.38
C MET A 1 -17.91 30.03 16.20
N GLN A 2 -18.36 29.33 15.15
CA GLN A 2 -17.79 28.01 14.84
C GLN A 2 -16.46 28.21 14.10
N PRO A 3 -15.39 27.48 14.45
CA PRO A 3 -14.16 27.52 13.68
C PRO A 3 -14.43 26.98 12.28
N VAL A 4 -14.04 27.76 11.26
CA VAL A 4 -14.10 27.31 9.87
C VAL A 4 -13.08 26.19 9.69
N PRO A 5 -13.46 25.02 9.16
CA PRO A 5 -12.50 23.94 8.92
C PRO A 5 -11.44 24.39 7.93
N SER A 6 -10.16 24.20 8.30
CA SER A 6 -9.04 24.46 7.39
C SER A 6 -9.13 23.55 6.15
N PRO A 7 -8.77 24.05 4.95
CA PRO A 7 -8.80 23.23 3.76
C PRO A 7 -7.81 22.06 3.89
N SER A 8 -8.24 20.87 3.46
CA SER A 8 -7.38 19.69 3.40
C SER A 8 -6.21 19.95 2.43
N PRO A 9 -5.00 19.45 2.74
CA PRO A 9 -3.85 19.61 1.86
C PRO A 9 -4.08 18.92 0.51
N THR A 10 -3.54 19.49 -0.56
CA THR A 10 -3.60 18.87 -1.89
C THR A 10 -2.72 17.61 -1.94
N ALA A 11 -3.03 16.68 -2.85
CA ALA A 11 -2.21 15.47 -3.05
C ALA A 11 -0.73 15.81 -3.30
N ALA A 12 -0.45 16.86 -4.08
CA ALA A 12 0.91 17.33 -4.35
C ALA A 12 1.62 17.82 -3.06
N ALA A 13 0.91 18.53 -2.17
CA ALA A 13 1.49 18.97 -0.90
C ALA A 13 1.79 17.79 0.04
N VAL A 14 0.93 16.77 0.03
CA VAL A 14 1.16 15.53 0.79
C VAL A 14 2.40 14.80 0.26
N GLN A 15 2.45 14.53 -1.04
CA GLN A 15 3.60 13.87 -1.67
C GLN A 15 4.93 14.60 -1.40
N ALA A 16 4.94 15.94 -1.53
CA ALA A 16 6.11 16.76 -1.25
C ALA A 16 6.59 16.61 0.20
N ARG A 17 5.68 16.56 1.17
CA ARG A 17 6.02 16.36 2.59
C ARG A 17 6.67 15.00 2.85
N TYR A 18 6.17 13.92 2.24
CA TYR A 18 6.81 12.60 2.35
C TYR A 18 8.17 12.55 1.67
N ALA A 19 8.27 13.10 0.45
CA ALA A 19 9.55 13.19 -0.25
C ALA A 19 10.59 13.97 0.57
N GLN A 20 10.19 15.06 1.24
CA GLN A 20 11.07 15.83 2.11
C GLN A 20 11.53 15.01 3.34
N ARG A 21 10.65 14.21 3.95
CA ARG A 21 11.04 13.31 5.06
C ARG A 21 12.03 12.24 4.59
N VAL A 22 11.83 11.67 3.42
CA VAL A 22 12.77 10.70 2.82
C VAL A 22 14.12 11.36 2.57
N LYS A 23 14.14 12.55 1.95
CA LYS A 23 15.36 13.33 1.72
C LYS A 23 16.10 13.60 3.04
N ALA A 24 15.39 14.06 4.07
CA ALA A 24 15.98 14.34 5.38
C ALA A 24 16.60 13.10 6.04
N ARG A 25 16.10 11.88 5.78
CA ARG A 25 16.75 10.63 6.24
C ARG A 25 17.98 10.30 5.43
N LEU A 26 17.91 10.43 4.10
CA LEU A 26 19.05 10.20 3.21
C LEU A 26 20.19 11.19 3.45
N ASP A 27 19.92 12.40 3.92
CA ASP A 27 20.93 13.41 4.23
C ASP A 27 21.70 13.13 5.55
N ARG A 28 21.22 12.23 6.43
CA ARG A 28 21.94 11.87 7.66
C ARG A 28 23.24 11.12 7.34
N PRO A 29 24.27 11.10 8.21
CA PRO A 29 25.46 10.29 7.96
C PRO A 29 25.18 8.78 7.97
N ALA A 30 24.39 8.33 8.94
CA ALA A 30 23.92 6.96 9.07
C ALA A 30 22.44 6.99 9.48
N ILE A 31 21.73 5.90 9.22
CA ILE A 31 20.34 5.73 9.66
C ILE A 31 20.18 4.36 10.32
N ALA A 32 19.30 4.25 11.31
CA ALA A 32 18.95 2.96 11.88
C ALA A 32 18.07 2.16 10.91
N ILE A 33 17.96 0.84 11.09
CA ILE A 33 17.05 0.01 10.29
C ILE A 33 15.58 0.48 10.43
N ALA A 34 15.18 0.95 11.63
CA ALA A 34 13.87 1.55 11.85
C ALA A 34 13.66 2.85 11.03
N ASP A 35 14.69 3.66 10.85
CA ASP A 35 14.62 4.84 9.99
C ASP A 35 14.47 4.44 8.51
N ALA A 36 15.14 3.38 8.06
CA ALA A 36 14.98 2.86 6.71
C ALA A 36 13.57 2.32 6.47
N ARG A 37 13.00 1.56 7.41
CA ARG A 37 11.59 1.14 7.39
C ARG A 37 10.67 2.34 7.18
N ASP A 38 10.80 3.36 8.02
CA ASP A 38 9.93 4.55 7.95
C ASP A 38 10.17 5.34 6.66
N GLY A 39 11.42 5.39 6.18
CA GLY A 39 11.77 6.00 4.90
C GLY A 39 11.16 5.27 3.70
N ILE A 40 11.14 3.93 3.71
CA ILE A 40 10.53 3.13 2.65
C ILE A 40 9.02 3.36 2.65
N VAL A 41 8.36 3.28 3.81
CA VAL A 41 6.93 3.59 3.93
C VAL A 41 6.62 5.00 3.40
N ASP A 42 7.42 6.00 3.79
CA ASP A 42 7.28 7.37 3.29
C ASP A 42 7.49 7.45 1.77
N CYS A 43 8.42 6.68 1.20
CA CYS A 43 8.67 6.60 -0.23
C CYS A 43 7.45 6.05 -1.00
N PHE A 44 6.84 4.96 -0.51
CA PHE A 44 5.61 4.42 -1.10
C PHE A 44 4.46 5.42 -1.07
N ILE A 45 4.31 6.16 0.03
CA ILE A 45 3.27 7.18 0.12
C ILE A 45 3.55 8.32 -0.87
N ALA A 46 4.80 8.79 -0.96
CA ALA A 46 5.18 9.83 -1.93
C ALA A 46 4.92 9.40 -3.38
N THR A 47 5.27 8.16 -3.74
CA THR A 47 5.13 7.64 -5.10
C THR A 47 3.69 7.29 -5.46
N TYR A 48 2.90 6.75 -4.52
CA TYR A 48 1.62 6.10 -4.82
C TYR A 48 0.41 6.66 -4.05
N PHE A 49 0.54 7.86 -3.46
CA PHE A 49 -0.53 8.49 -2.66
C PHE A 49 -1.93 8.41 -3.30
N GLN A 50 -2.03 8.81 -4.58
CA GLN A 50 -3.31 8.84 -5.29
C GLN A 50 -3.92 7.45 -5.49
N GLY A 51 -3.09 6.44 -5.75
CA GLY A 51 -3.55 5.06 -5.91
C GLY A 51 -4.13 4.50 -4.61
N VAL A 52 -3.44 4.71 -3.48
CA VAL A 52 -3.94 4.29 -2.15
C VAL A 52 -5.21 5.06 -1.77
N ALA A 53 -5.21 6.38 -1.98
CA ALA A 53 -6.38 7.22 -1.68
C ALA A 53 -7.61 6.82 -2.51
N LEU A 54 -7.42 6.51 -3.80
CA LEU A 54 -8.48 6.03 -4.68
C LEU A 54 -8.99 4.65 -4.25
N GLY A 55 -8.09 3.74 -3.85
CA GLY A 55 -8.45 2.43 -3.31
C GLY A 55 -9.32 2.55 -2.05
N LEU A 56 -8.94 3.43 -1.11
CA LEU A 56 -9.71 3.69 0.11
C LEU A 56 -11.09 4.26 -0.19
N LYS A 57 -11.17 5.22 -1.12
CA LYS A 57 -12.44 5.80 -1.54
C LYS A 57 -13.35 4.76 -2.18
N SER A 58 -12.79 3.90 -3.03
CA SER A 58 -13.56 2.93 -3.82
C SER A 58 -14.04 1.73 -2.99
N LEU A 59 -13.25 1.30 -2.00
CA LEU A 59 -13.52 0.07 -1.25
C LEU A 59 -14.28 0.31 0.06
N VAL A 60 -14.00 1.41 0.76
CA VAL A 60 -14.54 1.68 2.11
C VAL A 60 -15.24 3.03 2.23
N ALA A 61 -15.43 3.75 1.12
CA ALA A 61 -16.05 5.08 1.10
C ALA A 61 -15.41 6.08 2.07
N ILE A 62 -14.10 5.92 2.34
CA ILE A 62 -13.31 6.85 3.14
C ILE A 62 -12.63 7.82 2.18
N ASP A 63 -12.83 9.12 2.41
CA ASP A 63 -12.00 10.12 1.76
C ASP A 63 -10.57 9.94 2.27
N GLY A 64 -9.70 9.33 1.45
CA GLY A 64 -8.34 8.94 1.84
C GLY A 64 -7.48 10.14 2.22
N THR A 65 -7.55 10.53 3.49
CA THR A 65 -6.70 11.59 4.05
C THR A 65 -5.25 11.13 4.08
N ASP A 66 -4.32 12.05 4.33
CA ASP A 66 -2.91 11.68 4.49
C ASP A 66 -2.72 10.60 5.56
N ASP A 67 -3.27 10.83 6.75
CA ASP A 67 -3.11 9.91 7.87
C ASP A 67 -3.73 8.53 7.57
N ASP A 68 -4.78 8.47 6.74
CA ASP A 68 -5.36 7.20 6.29
C ASP A 68 -4.43 6.45 5.35
N VAL A 69 -3.87 7.13 4.34
CA VAL A 69 -2.92 6.55 3.40
C VAL A 69 -1.68 6.06 4.14
N ALA A 70 -1.16 6.86 5.08
CA ALA A 70 -0.02 6.48 5.90
C ALA A 70 -0.30 5.25 6.76
N ARG A 71 -1.47 5.23 7.43
CA ARG A 71 -1.90 4.12 8.27
C ARG A 71 -2.06 2.83 7.47
N VAL A 72 -2.66 2.89 6.29
CA VAL A 72 -2.87 1.74 5.41
C VAL A 72 -1.55 1.21 4.86
N THR A 73 -0.69 2.10 4.37
CA THR A 73 0.64 1.70 3.88
C THR A 73 1.45 1.04 4.99
N ALA A 74 1.49 1.61 6.19
CA ALA A 74 2.16 1.01 7.34
C ALA A 74 1.52 -0.34 7.76
N ALA A 75 0.20 -0.48 7.66
CA ALA A 75 -0.49 -1.74 7.93
C ALA A 75 -0.14 -2.85 6.92
N MET A 76 0.03 -2.50 5.64
CA MET A 76 0.52 -3.43 4.62
C MET A 76 1.91 -3.94 4.99
N PHE A 77 2.86 -3.04 5.29
CA PHE A 77 4.21 -3.42 5.72
C PHE A 77 4.21 -4.28 6.99
N ARG A 78 3.43 -3.91 8.01
CA ARG A 78 3.26 -4.72 9.23
C ARG A 78 2.80 -6.14 8.90
N ARG A 79 1.80 -6.27 8.03
CA ARG A 79 1.27 -7.58 7.63
C ARG A 79 2.34 -8.41 6.94
N ARG A 80 3.06 -7.84 5.97
CA ARG A 80 4.10 -8.54 5.21
C ARG A 80 5.29 -8.93 6.08
N LEU A 81 5.81 -8.03 6.92
CA LEU A 81 6.91 -8.35 7.83
C LEU A 81 6.55 -9.51 8.77
N ARG A 82 5.31 -9.55 9.28
CA ARG A 82 4.84 -10.69 10.09
C ARG A 82 4.83 -12.01 9.31
N GLN A 83 4.55 -11.99 8.00
CA GLN A 83 4.62 -13.19 7.15
C GLN A 83 6.06 -13.71 7.01
N HIS A 84 7.05 -12.81 7.10
CA HIS A 84 8.48 -13.15 7.15
C HIS A 84 8.98 -13.46 8.57
N GLY A 85 8.10 -13.52 9.58
CA GLY A 85 8.47 -13.80 10.97
C GLY A 85 9.18 -12.65 11.69
N VAL A 86 9.10 -11.42 11.15
CA VAL A 86 9.78 -10.23 11.69
C VAL A 86 8.75 -9.20 12.16
N SER A 87 9.03 -8.49 13.26
CA SER A 87 8.14 -7.42 13.73
C SER A 87 8.36 -6.13 12.93
N PHE A 88 7.33 -5.29 12.89
CA PHE A 88 7.45 -3.99 12.25
C PHE A 88 8.34 -3.05 13.06
N GLU A 89 8.36 -3.18 14.38
CA GLU A 89 9.11 -2.35 15.31
C GLU A 89 10.62 -2.65 15.27
N ALA A 90 11.00 -3.90 14.99
CA ALA A 90 12.38 -4.36 14.88
C ALA A 90 12.60 -5.17 13.57
N PRO A 91 12.56 -4.50 12.39
CA PRO A 91 12.77 -5.18 11.13
C PRO A 91 14.25 -5.48 10.87
N THR A 92 14.52 -6.37 9.92
CA THR A 92 15.85 -6.61 9.35
C THR A 92 15.93 -6.02 7.94
N VAL A 93 17.15 -5.74 7.45
CA VAL A 93 17.34 -5.25 6.07
C VAL A 93 16.82 -6.26 5.05
N GLU A 94 17.12 -7.55 5.24
CA GLU A 94 16.64 -8.63 4.37
C GLU A 94 15.11 -8.67 4.29
N ALA A 95 14.42 -8.63 5.43
CA ALA A 95 12.97 -8.63 5.46
C ALA A 95 12.38 -7.36 4.82
N LEU A 96 12.99 -6.18 5.02
CA LEU A 96 12.53 -4.95 4.36
C LEU A 96 12.70 -5.00 2.84
N THR A 97 13.80 -5.59 2.34
CA THR A 97 14.01 -5.79 0.90
C THR A 97 12.93 -6.70 0.32
N ALA A 98 12.67 -7.86 0.94
CA ALA A 98 11.64 -8.78 0.48
C ALA A 98 10.24 -8.13 0.51
N VAL A 99 9.91 -7.44 1.59
CA VAL A 99 8.61 -6.76 1.73
C VAL A 99 8.46 -5.61 0.75
N LYS A 100 9.51 -4.82 0.48
CA LYS A 100 9.50 -3.79 -0.58
C LYS A 100 9.09 -4.42 -1.91
N ASP A 101 9.75 -5.50 -2.33
CA ASP A 101 9.49 -6.12 -3.64
C ASP A 101 8.09 -6.75 -3.73
N GLU A 102 7.55 -7.26 -2.61
CA GLU A 102 6.17 -7.73 -2.54
C GLU A 102 5.16 -6.59 -2.67
N VAL A 103 5.39 -5.48 -1.95
CA VAL A 103 4.51 -4.31 -1.99
C VAL A 103 4.59 -3.61 -3.35
N ASP A 104 5.76 -3.56 -3.99
CA ASP A 104 5.91 -3.05 -5.35
C ASP A 104 5.05 -3.82 -6.36
N ARG A 105 5.01 -5.15 -6.21
CA ARG A 105 4.19 -6.01 -7.05
C ARG A 105 2.70 -5.81 -6.76
N GLU A 106 2.32 -5.70 -5.50
CA GLU A 106 0.93 -5.49 -5.06
C GLU A 106 0.38 -4.11 -5.49
N LEU A 107 1.22 -3.08 -5.48
CA LEU A 107 0.86 -1.71 -5.88
C LEU A 107 1.16 -1.41 -7.35
N HIS A 108 1.56 -2.43 -8.14
CA HIS A 108 1.86 -2.27 -9.56
C HIS A 108 2.89 -1.16 -9.84
N ILE A 109 3.90 -0.99 -8.97
CA ILE A 109 4.98 0.00 -9.14
C ILE A 109 5.76 -0.24 -10.45
N GLY A 110 5.81 -1.50 -10.91
CA GLY A 110 6.37 -1.88 -12.21
C GLY A 110 5.68 -1.21 -13.41
N GLU A 111 4.40 -0.84 -13.28
CA GLU A 111 3.58 -0.22 -14.33
C GLU A 111 3.66 1.32 -14.34
N LEU A 112 4.36 1.91 -13.36
CA LEU A 112 4.60 3.36 -13.34
C LEU A 112 5.50 3.79 -14.52
N PRO A 113 5.44 5.08 -14.90
CA PRO A 113 6.42 5.68 -15.80
C PRO A 113 7.85 5.34 -15.38
N ALA A 114 8.70 5.00 -16.36
CA ALA A 114 10.05 4.47 -16.12
C ALA A 114 10.88 5.36 -15.18
N ASP A 115 10.77 6.68 -15.33
CA ASP A 115 11.48 7.65 -14.49
C ASP A 115 11.02 7.61 -13.02
N LEU A 116 9.71 7.50 -12.79
CA LEU A 116 9.17 7.42 -11.43
C LEU A 116 9.54 6.10 -10.75
N ARG A 117 9.50 4.99 -11.50
CA ARG A 117 9.94 3.69 -11.01
C ARG A 117 11.43 3.71 -10.67
N ALA A 118 12.27 4.24 -11.56
CA ALA A 118 13.72 4.34 -11.33
C ALA A 118 14.05 5.17 -10.08
N VAL A 119 13.36 6.30 -9.87
CA VAL A 119 13.52 7.12 -8.66
C VAL A 119 13.08 6.36 -7.40
N HIS A 120 11.93 5.68 -7.45
CA HIS A 120 11.46 4.86 -6.32
C HIS A 120 12.48 3.77 -5.96
N ASP A 121 12.91 2.97 -6.93
CA ASP A 121 13.87 1.88 -6.75
C ASP A 121 15.20 2.41 -6.19
N GLN A 122 15.70 3.50 -6.75
CA GLN A 122 16.92 4.14 -6.29
C GLN A 122 16.79 4.58 -4.83
N VAL A 123 15.74 5.32 -4.48
CA VAL A 123 15.51 5.82 -3.12
C VAL A 123 15.39 4.69 -2.10
N CYS A 124 14.60 3.66 -2.39
CA CYS A 124 14.43 2.50 -1.51
C CYS A 124 15.76 1.74 -1.33
N THR A 125 16.53 1.55 -2.42
CA THR A 125 17.86 0.93 -2.37
C THR A 125 18.83 1.73 -1.51
N LEU A 126 18.84 3.06 -1.64
CA LEU A 126 19.70 3.94 -0.85
C LEU A 126 19.38 3.88 0.65
N LEU A 127 18.09 3.84 1.01
CA LEU A 127 17.67 3.71 2.40
C LEU A 127 18.17 2.38 3.01
N LEU A 128 18.00 1.28 2.27
CA LEU A 128 18.45 -0.06 2.72
C LEU A 128 19.97 -0.14 2.85
N ALA A 129 20.72 0.28 1.82
CA ALA A 129 22.18 0.27 1.84
C ALA A 129 22.76 1.13 2.97
N LYS A 130 22.08 2.24 3.31
CA LYS A 130 22.50 3.13 4.39
C LYS A 130 22.20 2.56 5.78
N ALA A 131 21.10 1.85 5.94
CA ALA A 131 20.80 1.15 7.19
C ALA A 131 21.70 -0.08 7.42
N ASP A 132 22.13 -0.72 6.34
CA ASP A 132 23.08 -1.84 6.37
C ASP A 132 24.55 -1.39 6.55
N GLY A 133 24.82 -0.10 6.39
CA GLY A 133 26.17 0.46 6.48
C GLY A 133 27.06 0.17 5.27
N SER A 134 26.52 -0.42 4.20
CA SER A 134 27.25 -0.71 2.96
C SER A 134 27.47 0.54 2.09
N MET A 135 26.78 1.64 2.38
CA MET A 135 26.97 2.92 1.68
C MET A 135 27.70 3.96 2.56
N PRO A 136 28.90 4.44 2.17
CA PRO A 136 29.54 5.57 2.84
C PRO A 136 28.77 6.86 2.60
N HIS A 137 28.62 7.67 3.65
CA HIS A 137 28.02 9.00 3.53
C HIS A 137 28.90 9.93 2.67
N GLN A 138 28.33 10.47 1.60
CA GLN A 138 28.96 11.53 0.80
C GLN A 138 28.20 12.85 1.05
N PRO A 139 28.67 13.71 1.97
CA PRO A 139 28.03 14.99 2.21
C PRO A 139 28.06 15.85 0.94
N GLY A 140 26.92 16.42 0.55
CA GLY A 140 26.81 17.33 -0.60
C GLY A 140 26.56 16.66 -1.95
N ARG A 141 26.59 15.33 -2.05
CA ARG A 141 26.10 14.63 -3.25
C ARG A 141 24.62 14.33 -3.05
N SER A 142 23.74 15.16 -3.63
CA SER A 142 22.32 14.84 -3.71
C SER A 142 22.21 13.55 -4.51
N VAL A 143 21.97 12.43 -3.84
CA VAL A 143 21.88 11.12 -4.49
C VAL A 143 20.68 11.03 -5.43
N VAL A 144 19.76 11.99 -5.31
CA VAL A 144 18.74 12.33 -6.29
C VAL A 144 19.24 13.59 -7.00
N GLU A 145 19.91 13.45 -8.15
CA GLU A 145 20.14 14.61 -9.00
C GLU A 145 18.78 15.15 -9.47
N PRO A 146 18.55 16.47 -9.45
CA PRO A 146 17.37 17.03 -10.07
C PRO A 146 17.53 16.84 -11.58
N SER A 147 16.92 15.78 -12.13
CA SER A 147 16.68 15.72 -13.56
C SER A 147 15.89 16.97 -13.94
N ALA A 148 16.46 17.80 -14.83
CA ALA A 148 15.97 19.12 -15.23
C ALA A 148 14.71 19.05 -16.11
N SER A 149 13.74 18.24 -15.73
CA SER A 149 12.43 18.14 -16.37
C SER A 149 11.42 17.87 -15.27
N ALA A 150 10.92 18.94 -14.65
CA ALA A 150 9.69 18.84 -13.88
C ALA A 150 8.57 18.45 -14.86
N PRO A 151 7.95 17.27 -14.78
CA PRO A 151 6.80 16.99 -15.60
C PRO A 151 5.60 17.64 -14.95
N THR A 152 4.88 18.45 -15.72
CA THR A 152 3.48 18.72 -15.47
C THR A 152 2.75 17.39 -15.33
N ILE A 153 2.21 17.11 -14.15
CA ILE A 153 1.41 15.91 -13.88
C ILE A 153 0.13 16.04 -14.70
N ALA A 154 0.08 15.40 -15.86
CA ALA A 154 -1.17 15.13 -16.55
C ALA A 154 -1.81 13.91 -15.89
N THR A 155 -3.06 14.06 -15.46
CA THR A 155 -3.93 12.97 -15.01
C THR A 155 -3.90 11.83 -16.04
N PRO A 156 -3.54 10.59 -15.67
CA PRO A 156 -3.66 9.46 -16.58
C PRO A 156 -5.15 9.25 -16.91
N ALA A 157 -5.46 9.20 -18.21
CA ALA A 157 -6.78 8.82 -18.68
C ALA A 157 -7.10 7.37 -18.29
N PRO A 158 -8.39 7.02 -18.10
CA PRO A 158 -8.78 5.63 -17.86
C PRO A 158 -8.30 4.74 -19.01
N LEU A 159 -7.65 3.62 -18.67
CA LEU A 159 -7.25 2.61 -19.65
C LEU A 159 -8.51 2.06 -20.38
N PRO A 160 -8.50 1.99 -21.73
CA PRO A 160 -9.53 1.26 -22.46
C PRO A 160 -9.42 -0.24 -22.15
N ALA A 161 -10.58 -0.90 -22.05
CA ALA A 161 -10.67 -2.33 -21.82
C ALA A 161 -9.92 -3.13 -22.91
N PRO A 162 -9.23 -4.24 -22.56
CA PRO A 162 -8.51 -5.05 -23.53
C PRO A 162 -9.49 -5.64 -24.57
N PRO A 163 -9.11 -5.68 -25.85
CA PRO A 163 -9.90 -6.34 -26.88
C PRO A 163 -9.96 -7.85 -26.63
N VAL A 164 -11.17 -8.40 -26.68
CA VAL A 164 -11.42 -9.84 -26.61
C VAL A 164 -10.81 -10.51 -27.85
N PRO A 165 -9.87 -11.47 -27.70
CA PRO A 165 -9.33 -12.18 -28.85
C PRO A 165 -10.41 -13.10 -29.47
N PRO A 166 -10.45 -13.24 -30.80
CA PRO A 166 -11.36 -14.17 -31.47
C PRO A 166 -10.99 -15.63 -31.16
N ALA A 167 -12.01 -16.45 -30.90
CA ALA A 167 -11.88 -17.86 -30.61
C ALA A 167 -11.32 -18.63 -31.82
N ALA A 168 -10.15 -19.25 -31.65
CA ALA A 168 -9.63 -20.22 -32.59
C ALA A 168 -10.30 -21.60 -32.39
N PRO A 169 -10.56 -22.38 -33.45
CA PRO A 169 -11.11 -23.72 -33.34
C PRO A 169 -10.06 -24.67 -32.72
N ARG A 170 -10.48 -25.36 -31.67
CA ARG A 170 -9.65 -26.20 -30.81
C ARG A 170 -9.51 -27.60 -31.41
N ALA A 171 -8.29 -28.00 -31.76
CA ALA A 171 -7.96 -29.41 -32.01
C ALA A 171 -7.99 -30.19 -30.69
N ALA A 172 -8.57 -31.39 -30.71
CA ALA A 172 -8.78 -32.22 -29.53
C ALA A 172 -7.45 -32.74 -28.95
N ALA A 173 -7.17 -32.37 -27.71
CA ALA A 173 -6.12 -32.94 -26.86
C ALA A 173 -6.75 -33.84 -25.78
N PRO A 174 -6.06 -34.90 -25.32
CA PRO A 174 -6.61 -35.88 -24.37
C PRO A 174 -6.94 -35.25 -23.01
N ALA A 175 -7.95 -35.82 -22.34
CA ALA A 175 -8.60 -35.28 -21.15
C ALA A 175 -7.62 -35.08 -19.97
N PRO A 176 -7.55 -33.87 -19.37
CA PRO A 176 -6.87 -33.67 -18.10
C PRO A 176 -7.75 -34.14 -16.94
N THR A 177 -7.12 -34.78 -15.97
CA THR A 177 -7.65 -35.15 -14.66
C THR A 177 -8.30 -33.93 -13.98
N PRO A 178 -9.49 -34.05 -13.34
CA PRO A 178 -10.12 -32.91 -12.69
C PRO A 178 -9.27 -32.40 -11.53
N ALA A 179 -8.85 -31.13 -11.63
CA ALA A 179 -8.27 -30.40 -10.52
C ALA A 179 -9.33 -30.21 -9.40
N PRO A 180 -8.93 -30.17 -8.13
CA PRO A 180 -9.84 -29.85 -7.04
C PRO A 180 -10.48 -28.48 -7.28
N ALA A 181 -11.81 -28.41 -7.12
CA ALA A 181 -12.54 -27.16 -7.24
C ALA A 181 -12.01 -26.13 -6.23
N PRO A 182 -11.87 -24.84 -6.60
CA PRO A 182 -11.49 -23.81 -5.66
C PRO A 182 -12.52 -23.76 -4.53
N ALA A 183 -12.04 -23.67 -3.29
CA ALA A 183 -12.90 -23.39 -2.14
C ALA A 183 -13.58 -22.03 -2.39
N THR A 184 -14.84 -22.05 -2.82
CA THR A 184 -15.63 -20.84 -2.98
C THR A 184 -16.04 -20.36 -1.59
N VAL A 185 -15.70 -19.11 -1.29
CA VAL A 185 -16.19 -18.42 -0.10
C VAL A 185 -17.72 -18.54 -0.07
N PRO A 186 -18.33 -19.07 1.01
CA PRO A 186 -19.78 -19.17 1.07
C PRO A 186 -20.42 -17.78 0.94
N ASP A 187 -21.41 -17.64 0.04
CA ASP A 187 -22.15 -16.38 -0.16
C ASP A 187 -22.82 -15.86 1.12
N GLU A 188 -23.08 -16.75 2.07
CA GLU A 188 -23.60 -16.40 3.39
C GLU A 188 -22.57 -15.63 4.24
N LEU A 189 -21.29 -15.99 4.13
CA LEU A 189 -20.20 -15.37 4.88
C LEU A 189 -19.87 -13.99 4.33
N ARG A 190 -19.87 -13.83 2.99
CA ARG A 190 -19.78 -12.53 2.32
C ARG A 190 -20.93 -11.61 2.72
N ARG A 191 -22.18 -12.08 2.66
CA ARG A 191 -23.36 -11.29 3.06
C ARG A 191 -23.34 -10.90 4.54
N THR A 192 -22.79 -11.76 5.41
CA THR A 192 -22.65 -11.46 6.83
C THR A 192 -21.63 -10.35 7.07
N PHE A 193 -20.50 -10.39 6.35
CA PHE A 193 -19.48 -9.35 6.42
C PHE A 193 -20.01 -7.98 5.93
N GLU A 194 -20.68 -7.93 4.78
CA GLU A 194 -21.28 -6.71 4.24
C GLU A 194 -22.32 -6.09 5.19
N ARG A 195 -23.14 -6.93 5.82
CA ARG A 195 -24.11 -6.50 6.83
C ARG A 195 -23.41 -5.86 8.03
N HIS A 196 -22.35 -6.49 8.54
CA HIS A 196 -21.59 -5.99 9.68
C HIS A 196 -20.91 -4.65 9.39
N LEU A 197 -20.35 -4.48 8.18
CA LEU A 197 -19.80 -3.19 7.76
C LEU A 197 -20.88 -2.10 7.70
N GLY A 198 -22.07 -2.42 7.20
CA GLY A 198 -23.21 -1.50 7.22
C GLY A 198 -23.65 -1.13 8.64
N GLU A 199 -23.60 -2.05 9.59
CA GLU A 199 -23.91 -1.80 11.00
C GLU A 199 -22.86 -0.94 11.70
N VAL A 200 -21.57 -1.14 11.40
CA VAL A 200 -20.47 -0.28 11.89
C VAL A 200 -20.66 1.15 11.37
N GLY A 201 -20.94 1.30 10.07
CA GLY A 201 -21.18 2.62 9.45
C GLY A 201 -22.35 3.35 10.08
N ARG A 202 -23.48 2.67 10.29
CA ARG A 202 -24.64 3.25 11.00
C ARG A 202 -24.34 3.60 12.45
N ALA A 203 -23.64 2.73 13.17
CA ALA A 203 -23.28 2.99 14.56
C ALA A 203 -22.37 4.24 14.70
N ALA A 204 -21.46 4.44 13.75
CA ALA A 204 -20.58 5.60 13.72
C ALA A 204 -21.35 6.92 13.51
N THR A 205 -22.45 6.91 12.74
CA THR A 205 -23.26 8.11 12.48
C THR A 205 -24.31 8.38 13.55
N THR A 206 -24.72 7.38 14.34
CA THR A 206 -25.72 7.53 15.42
C THR A 206 -25.11 7.78 16.80
N GLY A 207 -23.83 8.15 16.89
CA GLY A 207 -23.18 8.47 18.17
C GLY A 207 -22.97 7.26 19.09
N ALA A 208 -22.73 6.07 18.52
CA ALA A 208 -22.43 4.89 19.33
C ALA A 208 -21.17 5.12 20.19
N THR A 209 -21.14 4.52 21.38
CA THR A 209 -19.99 4.62 22.27
C THR A 209 -18.75 3.99 21.62
N THR A 210 -17.57 4.51 21.96
CA THR A 210 -16.28 3.97 21.49
C THR A 210 -16.13 2.48 21.80
N ALA A 211 -16.70 2.00 22.92
CA ALA A 211 -16.73 0.59 23.28
C ALA A 211 -17.56 -0.25 22.30
N ALA A 212 -18.75 0.24 21.90
CA ALA A 212 -19.60 -0.45 20.93
C ALA A 212 -18.99 -0.47 19.52
N LEU A 213 -18.27 0.58 19.12
CA LEU A 213 -17.53 0.61 17.85
C LEU A 213 -16.36 -0.39 17.85
N ARG A 214 -15.58 -0.46 18.93
CA ARG A 214 -14.49 -1.44 19.08
C ARG A 214 -15.00 -2.89 19.05
N ALA A 215 -16.10 -3.18 19.72
CA ALA A 215 -16.69 -4.51 19.72
C ALA A 215 -17.12 -4.95 18.31
N ARG A 216 -17.71 -4.04 17.52
CA ARG A 216 -18.12 -4.34 16.15
C ARG A 216 -16.94 -4.47 15.18
N LEU A 217 -15.89 -3.65 15.35
CA LEU A 217 -14.64 -3.78 14.60
C LEU A 217 -13.95 -5.13 14.86
N ALA A 218 -13.90 -5.57 16.13
CA ALA A 218 -13.35 -6.88 16.48
C ALA A 218 -14.14 -8.04 15.83
N GLN A 219 -15.47 -7.92 15.72
CA GLN A 219 -16.29 -8.90 15.01
C GLN A 219 -16.03 -8.91 13.50
N ALA A 220 -15.88 -7.73 12.87
CA ALA A 220 -15.53 -7.63 11.45
C ALA A 220 -14.12 -8.21 11.18
N GLU A 221 -13.16 -7.99 12.09
CA GLU A 221 -11.82 -8.57 12.01
C GLU A 221 -11.85 -10.10 12.13
N ALA A 222 -12.63 -10.66 13.06
CA ALA A 222 -12.82 -12.11 13.16
C ALA A 222 -13.42 -12.72 11.89
N LEU A 223 -14.35 -12.03 11.23
CA LEU A 223 -14.91 -12.46 9.95
C LEU A 223 -13.88 -12.41 8.80
N LEU A 224 -12.99 -11.41 8.79
CA LEU A 224 -11.90 -11.34 7.81
C LEU A 224 -10.91 -12.51 7.99
N VAL A 225 -10.57 -12.85 9.24
CA VAL A 225 -9.73 -14.02 9.53
C VAL A 225 -10.41 -15.31 9.08
N ALA A 226 -11.72 -15.44 9.29
CA ALA A 226 -12.49 -16.59 8.80
C ALA A 226 -12.51 -16.66 7.27
N LEU A 227 -12.59 -15.52 6.57
CA LEU A 227 -12.52 -15.46 5.10
C LEU A 227 -11.15 -15.88 4.58
N ASP A 228 -10.06 -15.46 5.24
CA ASP A 228 -8.70 -15.84 4.87
C ASP A 228 -8.47 -17.35 4.98
N ALA A 229 -9.19 -18.07 5.84
CA ALA A 229 -9.13 -19.54 5.93
C ALA A 229 -9.71 -20.27 4.70
N PHE A 230 -10.52 -19.58 3.88
CA PHE A 230 -11.04 -20.12 2.61
C PHE A 230 -10.21 -19.70 1.40
N ALA A 231 -9.21 -18.82 1.58
CA ALA A 231 -8.28 -18.51 0.51
C ALA A 231 -7.43 -19.75 0.20
N PRO A 232 -7.25 -20.11 -1.08
CA PRO A 232 -6.37 -21.23 -1.43
C PRO A 232 -4.97 -20.96 -0.88
N PRO A 233 -4.26 -21.99 -0.36
CA PRO A 233 -2.86 -21.85 0.04
C PRO A 233 -2.08 -21.31 -1.17
N ARG A 234 -1.40 -20.17 -0.96
CA ARG A 234 -0.55 -19.55 -1.98
C ARG A 234 0.80 -20.22 -2.05
#